data_AF-A0A0W1A0A3-F1
#
_entry.id   AF-A0A0W1A0A3-F1
#
_cell.length_a   1.000
_cell.length_b   1.000
_cell.length_c   1.000
_cell.angle_alpha   90.00
_cell.angle_beta   90.00
_cell.angle_gamma   90.00
#
_symmetry.space_group_name_H-M   'P 1'
#
loop_
_entity.id
_entity.type
_entity.pdbx_description
1 polymer ?
#
loop_
_entity_poly.entity_id
_entity_poly.type
_entity_poly.pdbx_seq_one_letter_code
_entity_poly.pdbx_strand_id
1 'polypeptide(L)'
;MIIYLLWILAVSSFNLPIQTSQDAIQTIEEAVTDSYIPPIITPIQDIEVMLHKESATLRPQVIDKVITSLRCANAYHVDRNNVLVIIDYSLPSNQKRLWVFDLHTKKRLFYTYVSHGIKSGTLLTDKFSNKNNSKASSLGVYKTEQAYYGREGLSLRLVGLDPKFNDNAFSRYIVMHGGWYMDEQFIKRYGRPGRSWGCPAVPLSLKKQIIDTIKDNSLLVVYYPSEEWFDQSKFLNCQKNSSNSVNYQARSETQTPSEDEVREDILYVDLNKNSRMDESDPILTMSADNYEKIFHVQAPLARMLRRQIDHAEYIALSRNEFNQIVAQGNQEAIGSIRLVIPQIIMVNGGYFETQMKIVNLGKIKDIKPIIALSQLPQEPQNQFTVNFEAKPTASLKTTNQFIRWLGL
;
A
#
# COMPACT_ATOMS: atom_id res chain seq x y z
N MET A 1 61.29 27.48 -26.42
CA MET A 1 61.98 27.31 -27.72
C MET A 1 61.52 25.99 -28.33
N ILE A 2 61.16 25.83 -29.61
CA ILE A 2 61.81 26.29 -30.88
C ILE A 2 63.08 25.42 -31.13
N ILE A 3 63.24 24.61 -32.21
CA ILE A 3 62.42 24.44 -33.44
C ILE A 3 62.55 23.04 -34.11
N TYR A 4 61.67 22.82 -35.11
CA TYR A 4 61.48 21.75 -36.13
C TYR A 4 62.66 21.06 -36.85
N LEU A 5 62.39 19.83 -37.35
CA LEU A 5 62.75 19.19 -38.65
C LEU A 5 61.76 17.99 -38.87
N LEU A 6 61.31 17.44 -40.04
CA LEU A 6 61.62 17.48 -41.49
C LEU A 6 62.79 16.54 -41.93
N TRP A 7 62.73 15.67 -42.96
CA TRP A 7 61.74 15.31 -44.02
C TRP A 7 61.45 13.77 -44.05
N ILE A 8 60.24 13.24 -44.36
CA ILE A 8 59.57 12.84 -45.66
C ILE A 8 60.23 11.70 -46.50
N LEU A 9 59.38 10.80 -47.03
CA LEU A 9 59.56 9.71 -48.05
C LEU A 9 59.89 8.29 -47.52
N ALA A 10 59.37 7.17 -48.05
CA ALA A 10 58.44 6.94 -49.17
C ALA A 10 57.48 5.73 -48.95
N VAL A 11 56.53 5.56 -49.89
CA VAL A 11 55.44 4.56 -49.92
C VAL A 11 55.92 3.11 -50.16
N SER A 12 55.25 2.13 -49.55
CA SER A 12 55.08 0.79 -50.14
C SER A 12 53.59 0.37 -50.08
N SER A 13 53.08 -0.15 -51.19
CA SER A 13 51.64 -0.36 -51.39
C SER A 13 51.20 -1.77 -51.01
N PHE A 14 50.17 -1.90 -50.18
CA PHE A 14 49.43 -3.16 -49.99
C PHE A 14 47.97 -2.99 -50.39
N ASN A 15 47.62 -3.58 -51.54
CA ASN A 15 46.23 -3.79 -51.91
C ASN A 15 45.67 -4.96 -51.09
N LEU A 16 44.60 -4.72 -50.33
CA LEU A 16 43.71 -5.76 -49.84
C LEU A 16 42.35 -5.62 -50.53
N PRO A 17 41.65 -6.74 -50.83
CA PRO A 17 40.51 -6.73 -51.71
C PRO A 17 39.28 -6.07 -51.08
N ILE A 18 38.54 -5.30 -51.88
CA ILE A 18 37.21 -4.81 -51.53
C ILE A 18 36.25 -6.01 -51.62
N GLN A 19 35.87 -6.59 -50.48
CA GLN A 19 34.67 -7.43 -50.42
C GLN A 19 33.45 -6.55 -50.15
N THR A 20 32.43 -6.72 -51.00
CA THR A 20 31.17 -5.96 -50.96
C THR A 20 30.34 -6.36 -49.76
N SER A 21 30.03 -5.40 -48.89
CA SER A 21 29.26 -5.61 -47.66
C SER A 21 27.76 -5.82 -47.94
N GLN A 22 27.35 -7.06 -48.25
CA GLN A 22 25.95 -7.46 -48.21
C GLN A 22 25.57 -8.14 -46.87
N ASP A 23 26.53 -8.77 -46.19
CA ASP A 23 26.30 -9.44 -44.89
C ASP A 23 26.16 -8.46 -43.70
N ALA A 24 26.28 -7.15 -43.92
CA ALA A 24 26.27 -6.12 -42.87
C ALA A 24 24.89 -5.48 -42.60
N ILE A 25 23.82 -5.93 -43.30
CA ILE A 25 22.47 -5.36 -43.18
C ILE A 25 21.53 -6.26 -42.35
N GLN A 26 21.85 -7.54 -42.19
CA GLN A 26 20.96 -8.54 -41.57
C GLN A 26 21.20 -8.73 -40.06
N THR A 27 21.28 -7.63 -39.27
CA THR A 27 21.50 -7.76 -37.81
C THR A 27 20.99 -6.60 -36.93
N ILE A 28 20.16 -5.67 -37.44
CA ILE A 28 19.63 -4.54 -36.62
C ILE A 28 18.11 -4.36 -36.81
N GLU A 29 17.35 -5.47 -36.85
CA GLU A 29 15.87 -5.42 -36.91
C GLU A 29 15.17 -6.36 -35.89
N GLU A 30 15.92 -7.00 -34.98
CA GLU A 30 15.38 -7.78 -33.85
C GLU A 30 15.63 -7.09 -32.49
N ALA A 31 15.14 -5.86 -32.35
CA ALA A 31 15.20 -5.10 -31.09
C ALA A 31 13.85 -4.44 -30.70
N VAL A 32 12.75 -4.84 -31.33
CA VAL A 32 11.38 -4.55 -30.90
C VAL A 32 10.68 -5.88 -30.65
N THR A 33 10.90 -6.45 -29.47
CA THR A 33 10.17 -7.65 -29.04
C THR A 33 8.72 -7.27 -28.76
N ASP A 34 7.86 -7.45 -29.76
CA ASP A 34 6.41 -7.48 -29.56
C ASP A 34 6.10 -8.50 -28.44
N SER A 35 5.15 -8.16 -27.56
CA SER A 35 4.94 -8.89 -26.31
C SER A 35 4.10 -10.15 -26.58
N TYR A 36 4.73 -11.15 -27.20
CA TYR A 36 4.11 -12.44 -27.49
C TYR A 36 3.71 -13.15 -26.19
N ILE A 37 2.47 -12.94 -25.77
CA ILE A 37 1.82 -13.73 -24.72
C ILE A 37 1.57 -15.12 -25.33
N PRO A 38 2.23 -16.19 -24.83
CA PRO A 38 1.97 -17.53 -25.34
C PRO A 38 0.53 -17.92 -25.02
N PRO A 39 -0.20 -18.56 -25.95
CA PRO A 39 -1.59 -18.96 -25.70
C PRO A 39 -1.66 -19.89 -24.49
N ILE A 40 -2.72 -19.75 -23.69
CA ILE A 40 -2.93 -20.53 -22.46
C ILE A 40 -3.35 -21.95 -22.83
N ILE A 41 -2.35 -22.78 -23.14
CA ILE A 41 -2.51 -24.19 -23.56
C ILE A 41 -2.94 -25.08 -22.38
N THR A 42 -2.65 -24.69 -21.13
CA THR A 42 -2.91 -25.51 -19.94
C THR A 42 -4.41 -25.73 -19.70
N PRO A 43 -4.91 -26.97 -19.72
CA PRO A 43 -6.32 -27.28 -19.44
C PRO A 43 -6.73 -26.87 -18.03
N ILE A 44 -7.99 -26.50 -17.83
CA ILE A 44 -8.52 -26.11 -16.51
C ILE A 44 -8.34 -27.23 -15.47
N GLN A 45 -8.46 -28.50 -15.88
CA GLN A 45 -8.26 -29.66 -15.00
C GLN A 45 -6.81 -29.76 -14.48
N ASP A 46 -5.84 -29.44 -15.33
CA ASP A 46 -4.42 -29.40 -14.95
C ASP A 46 -4.13 -28.25 -13.99
N ILE A 47 -4.82 -27.11 -14.14
CA ILE A 47 -4.73 -25.98 -13.22
C ILE A 47 -5.29 -26.37 -11.85
N GLU A 48 -6.42 -27.08 -11.78
CA GLU A 48 -7.02 -27.56 -10.52
C GLU A 48 -6.07 -28.51 -9.77
N VAL A 49 -5.53 -29.52 -10.46
CA VAL A 49 -4.54 -30.44 -9.90
C VAL A 49 -3.27 -29.70 -9.45
N MET A 50 -2.82 -28.70 -10.21
CA MET A 50 -1.68 -27.86 -9.85
C MET A 50 -1.95 -27.02 -8.59
N LEU A 51 -3.11 -26.38 -8.46
CA LEU A 51 -3.47 -25.58 -7.29
C LEU A 51 -3.52 -26.42 -6.00
N HIS A 52 -4.07 -27.64 -6.08
CA HIS A 52 -4.07 -28.57 -4.95
C HIS A 52 -2.65 -29.04 -4.57
N LYS A 53 -1.79 -29.34 -5.56
CA LYS A 53 -0.41 -29.81 -5.34
C LYS A 53 0.51 -28.71 -4.80
N GLU A 54 0.51 -27.56 -5.47
CA GLU A 54 1.45 -26.47 -5.25
C GLU A 54 1.03 -25.56 -4.07
N SER A 55 -0.14 -25.79 -3.45
CA SER A 55 -0.60 -25.00 -2.32
C SER A 55 -1.54 -25.73 -1.34
N ALA A 56 -0.97 -26.56 -0.47
CA ALA A 56 -1.67 -27.22 0.63
C ALA A 56 -2.42 -26.28 1.61
N THR A 57 -2.11 -24.98 1.64
CA THR A 57 -2.83 -23.98 2.45
C THR A 57 -3.99 -23.29 1.72
N LEU A 58 -4.16 -23.52 0.41
CA LEU A 58 -5.26 -22.96 -0.37
C LEU A 58 -6.46 -23.90 -0.27
N ARG A 59 -7.54 -23.42 0.36
CA ARG A 59 -8.68 -24.26 0.74
C ARG A 59 -9.51 -24.66 -0.49
N PRO A 60 -10.09 -25.87 -0.55
CA PRO A 60 -10.83 -26.35 -1.73
C PRO A 60 -11.95 -25.43 -2.21
N GLN A 61 -12.64 -24.73 -1.29
CA GLN A 61 -13.69 -23.76 -1.63
C GLN A 61 -13.16 -22.53 -2.37
N VAL A 62 -11.89 -22.18 -2.18
CA VAL A 62 -11.22 -21.10 -2.93
C VAL A 62 -10.85 -21.61 -4.33
N ILE A 63 -10.34 -22.85 -4.42
CA ILE A 63 -9.97 -23.50 -5.68
C ILE A 63 -11.20 -23.61 -6.60
N ASP A 64 -12.33 -24.11 -6.10
CA ASP A 64 -13.61 -24.17 -6.83
C ASP A 64 -14.01 -22.83 -7.48
N LYS A 65 -13.98 -21.72 -6.71
CA LYS A 65 -14.34 -20.40 -7.22
C LYS A 65 -13.29 -19.80 -8.16
N VAL A 66 -12.01 -20.12 -7.99
CA VAL A 66 -10.93 -19.74 -8.92
C VAL A 66 -11.03 -20.52 -10.23
N ILE A 67 -11.28 -21.82 -10.18
CA ILE A 67 -11.48 -22.70 -11.34
C ILE A 67 -12.73 -22.32 -12.12
N THR A 68 -13.82 -21.97 -11.42
CA THR A 68 -15.02 -21.41 -12.04
C THR A 68 -14.74 -20.04 -12.67
N SER A 69 -14.01 -19.15 -11.98
CA SER A 69 -13.58 -17.85 -12.52
C SER A 69 -12.77 -17.98 -13.81
N LEU A 70 -11.84 -18.95 -13.88
CA LEU A 70 -11.07 -19.27 -15.08
C LEU A 70 -11.94 -19.82 -16.21
N ARG A 71 -12.91 -20.69 -15.90
CA ARG A 71 -13.88 -21.21 -16.88
C ARG A 71 -14.71 -20.08 -17.50
N CYS A 72 -15.15 -19.14 -16.68
CA CYS A 72 -15.89 -17.98 -17.15
C CYS A 72 -15.01 -16.94 -17.85
N ALA A 73 -13.75 -16.77 -17.45
CA ALA A 73 -12.78 -15.96 -18.19
C ALA A 73 -12.52 -16.53 -19.60
N ASN A 74 -12.48 -17.85 -19.77
CA ASN A 74 -12.44 -18.49 -21.09
C ASN A 74 -13.74 -18.26 -21.88
N ALA A 75 -14.91 -18.48 -21.26
CA ALA A 75 -16.22 -18.32 -21.93
C ALA A 75 -16.51 -16.87 -22.39
N TYR A 76 -15.94 -15.87 -21.72
CA TYR A 76 -16.02 -14.46 -22.11
C TYR A 76 -14.81 -13.96 -22.91
N HIS A 77 -13.93 -14.86 -23.38
CA HIS A 77 -12.72 -14.53 -24.15
C HIS A 77 -11.85 -13.43 -23.50
N VAL A 78 -11.69 -13.49 -22.17
CA VAL A 78 -10.86 -12.54 -21.43
C VAL A 78 -9.39 -12.78 -21.77
N ASP A 79 -8.86 -11.89 -22.61
CA ASP A 79 -7.43 -11.66 -22.85
C ASP A 79 -6.68 -11.58 -21.51
N ARG A 80 -5.76 -12.52 -21.32
CA ARG A 80 -4.92 -12.65 -20.13
C ARG A 80 -3.65 -13.46 -20.44
N ASN A 81 -2.61 -13.28 -19.64
CA ASN A 81 -1.37 -14.07 -19.73
C ASN A 81 -1.44 -15.37 -18.90
N ASN A 82 -0.33 -16.12 -18.86
CA ASN A 82 -0.20 -17.39 -18.15
C ASN A 82 -0.05 -17.28 -16.61
N VAL A 83 -0.15 -16.08 -16.02
CA VAL A 83 0.04 -15.85 -14.58
C VAL A 83 -1.30 -15.62 -13.88
N LEU A 84 -1.52 -16.40 -12.81
CA LEU A 84 -2.70 -16.35 -11.96
C LEU A 84 -2.32 -15.85 -10.56
N VAL A 85 -3.03 -14.83 -10.09
CA VAL A 85 -2.91 -14.31 -8.71
C VAL A 85 -4.18 -14.64 -7.96
N ILE A 86 -4.05 -15.14 -6.72
CA ILE A 86 -5.17 -15.47 -5.84
C ILE A 86 -4.97 -14.74 -4.51
N ILE A 87 -6.02 -14.08 -4.02
CA ILE A 87 -6.08 -13.51 -2.67
C ILE A 87 -7.25 -14.14 -1.91
N ASP A 88 -6.98 -14.77 -0.77
CA ASP A 88 -8.01 -15.28 0.15
C ASP A 88 -8.18 -14.29 1.31
N TYR A 89 -9.14 -13.38 1.19
CA TYR A 89 -9.36 -12.36 2.22
C TYR A 89 -10.05 -12.86 3.49
N SER A 90 -10.55 -14.10 3.49
CA SER A 90 -11.12 -14.71 4.71
C SER A 90 -10.08 -15.30 5.66
N LEU A 91 -8.81 -15.41 5.22
CA LEU A 91 -7.68 -15.55 6.13
C LEU A 91 -7.33 -14.20 6.76
N PRO A 92 -6.95 -14.14 8.06
CA PRO A 92 -6.56 -12.90 8.73
C PRO A 92 -5.33 -12.27 8.07
N SER A 93 -5.21 -10.94 8.17
CA SER A 93 -4.15 -10.17 7.50
C SER A 93 -2.74 -10.48 8.01
N ASN A 94 -2.61 -11.08 9.20
CA ASN A 94 -1.35 -11.59 9.75
C ASN A 94 -0.94 -12.98 9.24
N GLN A 95 -1.66 -13.56 8.27
CA GLN A 95 -1.30 -14.80 7.59
C GLN A 95 -0.95 -14.55 6.11
N LYS A 96 -0.10 -15.43 5.55
CA LYS A 96 0.21 -15.43 4.11
C LYS A 96 -1.03 -15.91 3.37
N ARG A 97 -1.59 -15.04 2.54
CA ARG A 97 -2.93 -15.16 1.91
C ARG A 97 -3.00 -14.60 0.49
N LEU A 98 -1.84 -14.27 -0.10
CA LEU A 98 -1.66 -14.02 -1.53
C LEU A 98 -0.79 -15.11 -2.11
N TRP A 99 -1.22 -15.65 -3.25
CA TRP A 99 -0.47 -16.60 -4.06
C TRP A 99 -0.32 -16.08 -5.49
N VAL A 100 0.79 -16.43 -6.13
CA VAL A 100 1.01 -16.24 -7.58
C VAL A 100 1.45 -17.56 -8.16
N PHE A 101 0.85 -17.97 -9.28
CA PHE A 101 1.17 -19.20 -10.00
C PHE A 101 1.46 -18.89 -11.47
N ASP A 102 2.44 -19.61 -12.03
CA ASP A 102 2.58 -19.77 -13.47
C ASP A 102 1.78 -21.01 -13.91
N LEU A 103 0.77 -20.78 -14.74
CA LEU A 103 -0.09 -21.82 -15.30
C LEU A 103 0.60 -22.64 -16.40
N HIS A 104 1.65 -22.12 -17.03
CA HIS A 104 2.42 -22.81 -18.07
C HIS A 104 3.43 -23.78 -17.44
N THR A 105 4.34 -23.31 -16.57
CA THR A 105 5.27 -24.21 -15.87
C THR A 105 4.64 -24.98 -14.69
N LYS A 106 3.37 -24.72 -14.39
CA LYS A 106 2.55 -25.38 -13.34
C LYS A 106 3.19 -25.29 -11.94
N LYS A 107 3.63 -24.08 -11.56
CA LYS A 107 4.37 -23.82 -10.32
C LYS A 107 3.83 -22.61 -9.57
N ARG A 108 3.91 -22.66 -8.23
CA ARG A 108 3.72 -21.49 -7.38
C ARG A 108 4.98 -20.62 -7.37
N LEU A 109 4.87 -19.37 -7.81
CA LEU A 109 5.95 -18.38 -7.83
C LEU A 109 6.08 -17.66 -6.49
N PHE A 110 4.96 -17.23 -5.90
CA PHE A 110 4.94 -16.49 -4.63
C PHE A 110 3.86 -17.02 -3.67
N TYR A 111 4.13 -16.92 -2.37
CA TYR A 111 3.18 -17.12 -1.28
C TYR A 111 3.51 -16.13 -0.15
N THR A 112 2.65 -15.14 0.09
CA THR A 112 3.00 -14.00 0.96
C THR A 112 1.79 -13.26 1.55
N TYR A 113 2.06 -12.23 2.35
CA TYR A 113 1.08 -11.35 2.98
C TYR A 113 0.48 -10.35 1.98
N VAL A 114 -0.76 -9.92 2.22
CA VAL A 114 -1.39 -8.80 1.49
C VAL A 114 -2.36 -8.02 2.37
N SER A 115 -2.32 -6.68 2.31
CA SER A 115 -3.22 -5.81 3.06
C SER A 115 -4.66 -5.87 2.54
N HIS A 116 -5.60 -5.38 3.34
CA HIS A 116 -6.91 -4.92 2.87
C HIS A 116 -7.06 -3.40 3.12
N GLY A 117 -8.18 -2.81 2.69
CA GLY A 117 -8.53 -1.43 3.02
C GLY A 117 -8.91 -1.24 4.49
N ILE A 118 -8.64 -0.05 5.04
CA ILE A 118 -8.94 0.32 6.43
C ILE A 118 -10.44 0.28 6.80
N LYS A 119 -11.35 0.29 5.81
CA LYS A 119 -12.79 0.06 6.02
C LYS A 119 -13.26 -1.37 5.67
N SER A 120 -12.33 -2.32 5.61
CA SER A 120 -12.62 -3.76 5.47
C SER A 120 -12.41 -4.59 6.74
N GLY A 121 -12.03 -3.96 7.86
CA GLY A 121 -11.77 -4.62 9.14
C GLY A 121 -10.42 -4.22 9.76
N THR A 122 -10.06 -4.88 10.85
CA THR A 122 -8.79 -4.64 11.59
C THR A 122 -7.78 -5.77 11.35
N LEU A 123 -8.16 -7.02 11.64
CA LEU A 123 -7.35 -8.22 11.40
C LEU A 123 -8.00 -9.13 10.34
N LEU A 124 -9.29 -9.43 10.52
CA LEU A 124 -10.10 -10.10 9.50
C LEU A 124 -10.52 -9.10 8.42
N THR A 125 -10.91 -9.62 7.25
CA THR A 125 -11.48 -8.82 6.15
C THR A 125 -12.98 -9.12 6.08
N ASP A 126 -13.79 -8.44 6.88
CA ASP A 126 -15.23 -8.72 7.00
C ASP A 126 -16.09 -7.92 6.02
N LYS A 127 -15.65 -6.70 5.66
CA LYS A 127 -16.43 -5.73 4.88
C LYS A 127 -15.80 -5.43 3.52
N PHE A 128 -16.62 -5.41 2.48
CA PHE A 128 -16.20 -5.13 1.11
C PHE A 128 -17.04 -4.02 0.49
N SER A 129 -16.45 -3.20 -0.39
CA SER A 129 -17.23 -2.18 -1.08
C SER A 129 -16.56 -1.72 -2.37
N ASN A 130 -17.34 -1.78 -3.45
CA ASN A 130 -17.00 -1.22 -4.75
C ASN A 130 -17.30 0.29 -4.88
N LYS A 131 -17.77 0.96 -3.82
CA LYS A 131 -18.15 2.38 -3.88
C LYS A 131 -16.91 3.30 -3.92
N ASN A 132 -17.02 4.42 -4.64
CA ASN A 132 -15.99 5.46 -4.63
C ASN A 132 -15.77 6.00 -3.20
N ASN A 133 -14.52 6.28 -2.86
CA ASN A 133 -14.07 6.71 -1.53
C ASN A 133 -14.45 5.79 -0.35
N SER A 134 -14.84 4.53 -0.59
CA SER A 134 -15.21 3.58 0.47
C SER A 134 -14.09 3.26 1.47
N LYS A 135 -12.83 3.42 1.06
CA LYS A 135 -11.60 2.99 1.79
C LYS A 135 -11.56 1.48 2.11
N ALA A 136 -12.42 0.68 1.48
CA ALA A 136 -12.54 -0.77 1.64
C ALA A 136 -12.06 -1.50 0.36
N SER A 137 -11.62 -2.75 0.50
CA SER A 137 -11.31 -3.63 -0.62
C SER A 137 -12.58 -4.17 -1.29
N SER A 138 -12.44 -4.76 -2.47
CA SER A 138 -13.53 -5.29 -3.30
C SER A 138 -13.21 -6.71 -3.78
N LEU A 139 -14.22 -7.58 -3.91
CA LEU A 139 -14.09 -8.98 -4.30
C LEU A 139 -14.00 -9.16 -5.82
N GLY A 140 -14.00 -10.40 -6.31
CA GLY A 140 -14.18 -10.72 -7.72
C GLY A 140 -12.89 -10.78 -8.53
N VAL A 141 -13.07 -10.81 -9.85
CA VAL A 141 -11.98 -10.98 -10.82
C VAL A 141 -11.50 -9.63 -11.35
N TYR A 142 -10.18 -9.46 -11.43
CA TYR A 142 -9.48 -8.29 -11.94
C TYR A 142 -8.49 -8.71 -13.04
N LYS A 143 -8.15 -7.78 -13.95
CA LYS A 143 -6.99 -7.86 -14.84
C LYS A 143 -5.96 -6.81 -14.43
N THR A 144 -4.68 -7.15 -14.53
CA THR A 144 -3.57 -6.21 -14.31
C THR A 144 -3.20 -5.49 -15.60
N GLU A 145 -2.86 -4.21 -15.53
CA GLU A 145 -2.31 -3.46 -16.67
C GLU A 145 -0.77 -3.35 -16.57
N GLN A 146 -0.21 -2.29 -17.16
CA GLN A 146 1.18 -1.89 -16.98
C GLN A 146 1.45 -1.36 -15.56
N ALA A 147 2.69 -1.52 -15.11
CA ALA A 147 3.20 -0.87 -13.90
C ALA A 147 3.58 0.59 -14.16
N TYR A 148 3.45 1.45 -13.14
CA TYR A 148 3.83 2.86 -13.19
C TYR A 148 4.45 3.31 -11.86
N TYR A 149 5.09 4.47 -11.84
CA TYR A 149 5.58 5.09 -10.61
C TYR A 149 4.63 6.21 -10.16
N GLY A 150 4.23 6.17 -8.89
CA GLY A 150 3.32 7.14 -8.29
C GLY A 150 3.62 7.37 -6.81
N ARG A 151 2.63 7.86 -6.06
CA ARG A 151 2.80 8.30 -4.66
C ARG A 151 3.29 7.22 -3.69
N GLU A 152 3.03 5.94 -3.98
CA GLU A 152 3.52 4.78 -3.20
C GLU A 152 4.69 4.05 -3.93
N GLY A 153 5.37 4.76 -4.83
CA GLY A 153 6.43 4.26 -5.72
C GLY A 153 5.88 3.39 -6.86
N LEU A 154 6.67 2.39 -7.27
CA LEU A 154 6.25 1.35 -8.22
C LEU A 154 4.92 0.72 -7.80
N SER A 155 3.91 0.89 -8.65
CA SER A 155 2.51 0.50 -8.44
C SER A 155 1.95 -0.12 -9.72
N LEU A 156 0.98 -1.04 -9.60
CA LEU A 156 0.39 -1.78 -10.70
C LEU A 156 -1.11 -1.55 -10.76
N ARG A 157 -1.64 -1.09 -11.90
CA ARG A 157 -3.08 -0.81 -12.04
C ARG A 157 -3.89 -2.10 -12.12
N LEU A 158 -5.06 -2.09 -11.47
CA LEU A 158 -5.99 -3.21 -11.43
C LEU A 158 -7.34 -2.77 -12.04
N VAL A 159 -7.67 -3.33 -13.21
CA VAL A 159 -8.99 -3.16 -13.83
C VAL A 159 -9.91 -4.23 -13.27
N GLY A 160 -10.99 -3.83 -12.60
CA GLY A 160 -12.02 -4.74 -12.16
C GLY A 160 -12.85 -5.23 -13.34
N LEU A 161 -12.98 -6.55 -13.49
CA LEU A 161 -13.76 -7.15 -14.57
C LEU A 161 -15.19 -7.52 -14.14
N ASP A 162 -15.45 -7.65 -12.84
CA ASP A 162 -16.67 -8.25 -12.26
C ASP A 162 -17.69 -7.15 -11.89
N PRO A 163 -18.79 -6.99 -12.64
CA PRO A 163 -19.71 -5.88 -12.47
C PRO A 163 -20.37 -5.89 -11.09
N LYS A 164 -20.71 -4.70 -10.55
CA LYS A 164 -21.11 -4.45 -9.15
C LYS A 164 -20.04 -4.74 -8.10
N PHE A 165 -19.19 -5.75 -8.29
CA PHE A 165 -18.22 -6.21 -7.28
C PHE A 165 -16.90 -5.45 -7.29
N ASN A 166 -16.35 -5.15 -8.48
CA ASN A 166 -15.09 -4.42 -8.59
C ASN A 166 -14.94 -3.51 -9.82
N ASP A 167 -15.94 -3.37 -10.69
CA ASP A 167 -15.88 -2.54 -11.90
C ASP A 167 -15.40 -1.08 -11.69
N ASN A 168 -15.55 -0.50 -10.50
CA ASN A 168 -15.04 0.84 -10.17
C ASN A 168 -13.56 0.83 -9.72
N ALA A 169 -12.85 -0.31 -9.71
CA ALA A 169 -11.48 -0.41 -9.20
C ALA A 169 -10.52 0.61 -9.84
N PHE A 170 -10.60 0.79 -11.16
CA PHE A 170 -9.78 1.75 -11.90
C PHE A 170 -10.11 3.21 -11.52
N SER A 171 -11.39 3.59 -11.51
CA SER A 171 -11.84 4.94 -11.13
C SER A 171 -11.64 5.26 -9.64
N ARG A 172 -11.49 4.22 -8.81
CA ARG A 172 -11.12 4.27 -7.39
C ARG A 172 -9.61 4.31 -7.14
N TYR A 173 -8.78 4.29 -8.20
CA TYR A 173 -7.32 4.20 -8.13
C TYR A 173 -6.82 3.00 -7.32
N ILE A 174 -7.52 1.85 -7.41
CA ILE A 174 -7.11 0.60 -6.78
C ILE A 174 -5.93 0.01 -7.56
N VAL A 175 -4.79 -0.12 -6.88
CA VAL A 175 -3.52 -0.59 -7.45
C VAL A 175 -2.89 -1.62 -6.52
N MET A 176 -2.10 -2.56 -7.05
CA MET A 176 -1.15 -3.30 -6.21
C MET A 176 0.10 -2.45 -6.00
N HIS A 177 0.54 -2.29 -4.75
CA HIS A 177 1.77 -1.58 -4.39
C HIS A 177 2.47 -2.32 -3.25
N GLY A 178 3.58 -1.80 -2.74
CA GLY A 178 4.19 -2.33 -1.51
C GLY A 178 3.94 -1.45 -0.30
N GLY A 179 4.06 -2.03 0.89
CA GLY A 179 4.02 -1.31 2.17
C GLY A 179 4.95 -1.96 3.19
N TRP A 180 5.74 -1.14 3.89
CA TRP A 180 6.67 -1.60 4.94
C TRP A 180 5.93 -2.32 6.08
N TYR A 181 4.71 -1.85 6.37
CA TYR A 181 3.77 -2.46 7.32
C TYR A 181 3.24 -3.85 6.90
N MET A 182 3.70 -4.40 5.77
CA MET A 182 3.41 -5.77 5.32
C MET A 182 4.59 -6.73 5.51
N ASP A 183 5.80 -6.23 5.82
CA ASP A 183 6.97 -7.08 6.00
C ASP A 183 6.85 -7.93 7.28
N GLU A 184 7.34 -9.17 7.25
CA GLU A 184 7.01 -10.20 8.26
C GLU A 184 7.43 -9.84 9.69
N GLN A 185 8.46 -9.01 9.85
CA GLN A 185 8.93 -8.52 11.16
C GLN A 185 7.92 -7.54 11.79
N PHE A 186 7.33 -6.62 11.00
CA PHE A 186 6.29 -5.71 11.46
C PHE A 186 5.06 -6.48 11.95
N ILE A 187 4.61 -7.46 11.15
CA ILE A 187 3.46 -8.31 11.47
C ILE A 187 3.70 -9.10 12.78
N LYS A 188 4.94 -9.55 13.03
CA LYS A 188 5.32 -10.20 14.28
C LYS A 188 5.39 -9.24 15.47
N ARG A 189 5.88 -8.00 15.29
CA ARG A 189 5.93 -6.97 16.35
C ARG A 189 4.53 -6.51 16.78
N TYR A 190 3.61 -6.36 15.82
CA TYR A 190 2.30 -5.72 16.05
C TYR A 190 1.08 -6.63 15.93
N GLY A 191 1.28 -7.95 15.75
CA GLY A 191 0.22 -8.94 15.63
C GLY A 191 -0.63 -8.87 14.35
N ARG A 192 -0.61 -7.72 13.65
CA ARG A 192 -1.23 -7.49 12.34
C ARG A 192 -0.39 -6.54 11.46
N PRO A 193 -0.54 -6.60 10.13
CA PRO A 193 -0.07 -5.54 9.25
C PRO A 193 -0.91 -4.25 9.36
N GLY A 194 -0.40 -3.20 8.73
CA GLY A 194 -1.16 -2.00 8.41
C GLY A 194 -2.11 -2.15 7.21
N ARG A 195 -2.99 -1.17 7.03
CA ARG A 195 -4.11 -1.19 6.08
C ARG A 195 -4.10 -0.01 5.11
N SER A 196 -4.37 -0.32 3.84
CA SER A 196 -4.44 0.65 2.75
C SER A 196 -5.80 1.37 2.74
N TRP A 197 -6.15 2.06 1.64
CA TRP A 197 -7.52 2.55 1.39
C TRP A 197 -8.29 1.68 0.38
N GLY A 198 -7.95 0.39 0.27
CA GLY A 198 -8.62 -0.61 -0.55
C GLY A 198 -7.67 -1.44 -1.40
N CYS A 199 -6.54 -0.83 -1.79
CA CYS A 199 -5.43 -1.43 -2.52
C CYS A 199 -4.83 -2.68 -1.83
N PRO A 200 -4.53 -3.77 -2.56
CA PRO A 200 -3.68 -4.83 -2.04
C PRO A 200 -2.22 -4.35 -1.96
N ALA A 201 -1.70 -4.16 -0.75
CA ALA A 201 -0.28 -3.88 -0.51
C ALA A 201 0.47 -5.17 -0.15
N VAL A 202 1.64 -5.38 -0.74
CA VAL A 202 2.53 -6.54 -0.48
C VAL A 202 3.81 -6.11 0.27
N PRO A 203 4.62 -7.03 0.83
CA PRO A 203 5.92 -6.70 1.46
C PRO A 203 6.83 -5.89 0.53
N LEU A 204 7.53 -4.86 1.04
CA LEU A 204 8.38 -4.01 0.18
C LEU A 204 9.49 -4.81 -0.51
N SER A 205 10.05 -5.76 0.24
CA SER A 205 11.05 -6.74 -0.19
C SER A 205 10.63 -7.53 -1.45
N LEU A 206 9.33 -7.81 -1.61
CA LEU A 206 8.79 -8.59 -2.73
C LEU A 206 8.11 -7.74 -3.81
N LYS A 207 7.77 -6.48 -3.51
CA LYS A 207 7.01 -5.55 -4.38
C LYS A 207 7.42 -5.62 -5.85
N LYS A 208 8.72 -5.41 -6.15
CA LYS A 208 9.21 -5.36 -7.53
C LYS A 208 9.05 -6.72 -8.24
N GLN A 209 9.47 -7.80 -7.57
CA GLN A 209 9.43 -9.15 -8.14
C GLN A 209 7.98 -9.58 -8.45
N ILE A 210 7.05 -9.31 -7.54
CA ILE A 210 5.62 -9.59 -7.74
C ILE A 210 5.10 -8.72 -8.89
N ILE A 211 5.24 -7.39 -8.85
CA ILE A 211 4.70 -6.49 -9.89
C ILE A 211 5.27 -6.80 -11.28
N ASP A 212 6.57 -7.09 -11.41
CA ASP A 212 7.15 -7.47 -12.71
C ASP A 212 6.71 -8.86 -13.21
N THR A 213 6.28 -9.75 -12.30
CA THR A 213 5.74 -11.08 -12.64
C THR A 213 4.25 -11.01 -13.03
N ILE A 214 3.48 -10.15 -12.36
CA ILE A 214 2.01 -10.13 -12.47
C ILE A 214 1.46 -8.93 -13.26
N LYS A 215 2.29 -8.15 -13.94
CA LYS A 215 1.84 -7.08 -14.85
C LYS A 215 1.29 -7.65 -16.17
N ASP A 216 0.89 -6.76 -17.07
CA ASP A 216 0.68 -7.02 -18.49
C ASP A 216 -0.29 -8.20 -18.74
N ASN A 217 -1.56 -7.98 -18.36
CA ASN A 217 -2.71 -8.88 -18.51
C ASN A 217 -2.75 -10.15 -17.61
N SER A 218 -2.13 -10.17 -16.43
CA SER A 218 -2.35 -11.26 -15.46
C SER A 218 -3.78 -11.23 -14.87
N LEU A 219 -4.31 -12.40 -14.51
CA LEU A 219 -5.63 -12.51 -13.88
C LEU A 219 -5.51 -12.59 -12.35
N LEU A 220 -6.23 -11.72 -11.65
CA LEU A 220 -6.29 -11.68 -10.18
C LEU A 220 -7.69 -12.04 -9.69
N VAL A 221 -7.81 -13.10 -8.89
CA VAL A 221 -9.06 -13.50 -8.24
C VAL A 221 -9.00 -13.14 -6.75
N VAL A 222 -9.93 -12.29 -6.29
CA VAL A 222 -10.06 -11.88 -4.90
C VAL A 222 -11.26 -12.57 -4.26
N TYR A 223 -10.99 -13.55 -3.40
CA TYR A 223 -11.96 -14.44 -2.78
C TYR A 223 -12.34 -14.01 -1.36
N TYR A 224 -13.63 -14.12 -1.06
CA TYR A 224 -14.20 -14.21 0.29
C TYR A 224 -15.51 -15.02 0.21
N PRO A 225 -15.93 -15.77 1.25
CA PRO A 225 -17.23 -16.44 1.26
C PRO A 225 -18.37 -15.41 1.40
N SER A 226 -18.90 -14.98 0.25
CA SER A 226 -20.01 -14.03 0.14
C SER A 226 -21.07 -14.64 -0.77
N GLU A 227 -22.28 -14.88 -0.23
CA GLU A 227 -23.41 -15.40 -0.99
C GLU A 227 -23.79 -14.46 -2.15
N GLU A 228 -23.80 -13.15 -1.92
CA GLU A 228 -24.06 -12.14 -2.95
C GLU A 228 -23.08 -12.27 -4.12
N TRP A 229 -21.78 -12.43 -3.83
CA TRP A 229 -20.76 -12.62 -4.86
C TRP A 229 -20.93 -13.97 -5.59
N PHE A 230 -21.18 -15.05 -4.85
CA PHE A 230 -21.40 -16.38 -5.43
C PHE A 230 -22.62 -16.43 -6.37
N ASP A 231 -23.73 -15.78 -6.01
CA ASP A 231 -24.97 -15.80 -6.79
C ASP A 231 -24.97 -14.82 -7.97
N GLN A 232 -24.33 -13.64 -7.84
CA GLN A 232 -24.44 -12.56 -8.83
C GLN A 232 -23.19 -12.30 -9.68
N SER A 233 -22.01 -12.81 -9.31
CA SER A 233 -20.78 -12.63 -10.13
C SER A 233 -20.94 -13.29 -11.49
N LYS A 234 -20.64 -12.54 -12.57
CA LYS A 234 -20.63 -13.15 -13.92
C LYS A 234 -19.54 -14.22 -14.04
N PHE A 235 -18.43 -14.06 -13.30
CA PHE A 235 -17.32 -15.01 -13.28
C PHE A 235 -17.60 -16.28 -12.47
N LEU A 236 -18.69 -16.35 -11.72
CA LEU A 236 -19.13 -17.56 -11.04
C LEU A 236 -20.38 -18.20 -11.66
N ASN A 237 -21.01 -17.54 -12.64
CA ASN A 237 -22.34 -17.91 -13.14
C ASN A 237 -22.45 -18.04 -14.68
N CYS A 238 -21.35 -17.96 -15.43
CA CYS A 238 -21.35 -17.98 -16.90
C CYS A 238 -21.99 -19.22 -17.57
N GLN A 239 -22.21 -20.32 -16.84
CA GLN A 239 -22.88 -21.53 -17.35
C GLN A 239 -24.41 -21.49 -17.17
N LYS A 240 -24.96 -20.51 -16.42
CA LYS A 240 -26.40 -20.31 -16.22
C LYS A 240 -27.00 -19.54 -17.41
N ASN A 241 -27.29 -20.25 -18.50
CA ASN A 241 -28.05 -19.68 -19.62
C ASN A 241 -29.49 -19.37 -19.19
N SER A 242 -29.92 -18.12 -19.42
CA SER A 242 -31.27 -17.59 -19.28
C SER A 242 -31.86 -17.44 -17.86
N SER A 243 -32.35 -16.23 -17.59
CA SER A 243 -33.42 -15.89 -16.66
C SER A 243 -33.34 -16.37 -15.20
N ASN A 244 -32.82 -15.50 -14.31
CA ASN A 244 -33.66 -14.90 -13.28
C ASN A 244 -32.97 -13.72 -12.57
N SER A 245 -33.53 -12.51 -12.72
CA SER A 245 -33.12 -11.33 -11.96
C SER A 245 -33.75 -11.35 -10.57
N VAL A 246 -33.15 -12.07 -9.63
CA VAL A 246 -33.57 -12.05 -8.23
C VAL A 246 -33.27 -10.67 -7.64
N ASN A 247 -34.32 -9.92 -7.30
CA ASN A 247 -34.19 -8.63 -6.60
C ASN A 247 -33.82 -8.86 -5.13
N TYR A 248 -32.54 -9.12 -4.88
CA TYR A 248 -31.96 -8.99 -3.55
C TYR A 248 -32.03 -7.51 -3.12
N GLN A 249 -33.00 -7.17 -2.27
CA GLN A 249 -32.98 -5.92 -1.54
C GLN A 249 -31.74 -5.92 -0.64
N ALA A 250 -30.86 -4.93 -0.81
CA ALA A 250 -29.65 -4.81 -0.01
C ALA A 250 -30.02 -4.69 1.47
N ARG A 251 -29.69 -5.71 2.27
CA ARG A 251 -29.79 -5.60 3.73
C ARG A 251 -28.84 -4.51 4.19
N SER A 252 -29.39 -3.48 4.82
CA SER A 252 -28.61 -2.47 5.50
C SER A 252 -27.97 -3.10 6.73
N GLU A 253 -26.73 -3.57 6.61
CA GLU A 253 -25.95 -4.02 7.76
C GLU A 253 -25.85 -2.91 8.81
N THR A 254 -26.24 -3.22 10.05
CA THR A 254 -26.18 -2.28 11.16
C THR A 254 -24.72 -1.90 11.42
N GLN A 255 -24.42 -0.60 11.36
CA GLN A 255 -23.08 -0.10 11.59
C GLN A 255 -22.72 -0.15 13.09
N THR A 256 -22.19 -1.28 13.54
CA THR A 256 -21.29 -1.27 14.70
C THR A 256 -20.06 -0.45 14.31
N PRO A 257 -19.69 0.62 15.04
CA PRO A 257 -18.50 1.40 14.74
C PRO A 257 -17.26 0.51 14.75
N SER A 258 -16.41 0.67 13.73
CA SER A 258 -15.07 0.09 13.74
C SER A 258 -14.22 0.85 14.78
N GLU A 259 -13.31 0.18 15.49
CA GLU A 259 -12.42 0.81 16.48
C GLU A 259 -11.73 2.09 15.96
N ASP A 260 -11.40 2.13 14.66
CA ASP A 260 -10.84 3.28 13.92
C ASP A 260 -11.70 4.57 13.87
N GLU A 261 -12.94 4.53 14.38
CA GLU A 261 -13.86 5.68 14.45
C GLU A 261 -13.77 6.43 15.79
N VAL A 262 -13.33 5.77 16.87
CA VAL A 262 -13.00 6.46 18.12
C VAL A 262 -11.55 6.90 18.05
N ARG A 263 -11.33 8.19 17.78
CA ARG A 263 -10.00 8.79 17.62
C ARG A 263 -9.61 9.54 18.88
N GLU A 264 -8.49 9.14 19.47
CA GLU A 264 -7.87 9.88 20.56
C GLU A 264 -7.36 11.24 20.07
N ASP A 265 -7.57 12.27 20.89
CA ASP A 265 -7.03 13.61 20.68
C ASP A 265 -5.49 13.58 20.71
N ILE A 266 -4.85 13.88 19.57
CA ILE A 266 -3.39 14.02 19.46
C ILE A 266 -2.95 15.48 19.48
N LEU A 267 -1.71 15.77 19.87
CA LEU A 267 -1.20 17.15 19.94
C LEU A 267 -0.48 17.60 18.65
N TYR A 268 -0.69 18.86 18.27
CA TYR A 268 0.06 19.55 17.23
C TYR A 268 0.49 20.95 17.70
N VAL A 269 1.57 21.47 17.12
CA VAL A 269 2.03 22.84 17.30
C VAL A 269 1.30 23.74 16.30
N ASP A 270 0.52 24.69 16.82
CA ASP A 270 -0.11 25.73 15.99
C ASP A 270 0.92 26.82 15.67
N LEU A 271 1.54 26.72 14.48
CA LEU A 271 2.48 27.73 13.98
C LEU A 271 1.77 28.94 13.35
N ASN A 272 0.55 28.75 12.88
CA ASN A 272 -0.16 29.68 12.02
C ASN A 272 -1.20 30.55 12.78
N LYS A 273 -1.43 30.26 14.07
CA LYS A 273 -2.49 30.83 14.92
C LYS A 273 -3.91 30.52 14.44
N ASN A 274 -4.08 29.37 13.78
CA ASN A 274 -5.33 28.99 13.13
C ASN A 274 -6.35 28.37 14.10
N SER A 275 -7.64 28.56 13.82
CA SER A 275 -8.73 27.94 14.61
C SER A 275 -8.90 26.43 14.37
N ARG A 276 -8.14 25.85 13.43
CA ARG A 276 -8.11 24.43 13.06
C ARG A 276 -6.70 24.04 12.62
N MET A 277 -6.37 22.76 12.73
CA MET A 277 -5.11 22.17 12.26
C MET A 277 -5.00 22.23 10.72
N ASP A 278 -3.84 22.59 10.21
CA ASP A 278 -3.42 22.47 8.81
C ASP A 278 -2.62 21.17 8.56
N GLU A 279 -2.59 20.59 7.34
CA GLU A 279 -1.73 19.41 7.06
C GLU A 279 -0.23 19.70 7.29
N SER A 280 0.19 20.97 7.35
CA SER A 280 1.57 21.42 7.63
C SER A 280 1.87 21.77 9.09
N ASP A 281 0.89 21.77 10.01
CA ASP A 281 1.15 22.00 11.43
C ASP A 281 1.89 20.79 12.06
N PRO A 282 3.05 20.97 12.75
CA PRO A 282 3.84 19.84 13.24
C PRO A 282 3.16 19.06 14.36
N ILE A 283 2.95 17.75 14.15
CA ILE A 283 2.39 16.84 15.16
C ILE A 283 3.49 16.42 16.14
N LEU A 284 3.14 16.31 17.42
CA LEU A 284 4.03 15.77 18.45
C LEU A 284 4.06 14.25 18.34
N THR A 285 5.25 13.72 18.10
CA THR A 285 5.49 12.29 17.93
C THR A 285 6.59 11.78 18.85
N MET A 286 6.66 10.47 19.02
CA MET A 286 7.76 9.75 19.66
C MET A 286 8.07 8.49 18.83
N SER A 287 9.31 8.03 18.80
CA SER A 287 9.61 6.75 18.13
C SER A 287 8.93 5.59 18.88
N ALA A 288 8.53 4.54 18.16
CA ALA A 288 7.81 3.40 18.75
C ALA A 288 8.59 2.74 19.90
N ASP A 289 9.91 2.61 19.76
CA ASP A 289 10.79 2.01 20.78
C ASP A 289 10.83 2.87 22.06
N ASN A 290 10.89 4.19 21.94
CA ASN A 290 10.84 5.10 23.08
C ASN A 290 9.45 5.13 23.70
N TYR A 291 8.39 5.09 22.89
CA TYR A 291 7.01 5.00 23.36
C TYR A 291 6.79 3.74 24.20
N GLU A 292 7.20 2.57 23.69
CA GLU A 292 7.09 1.28 24.39
C GLU A 292 7.96 1.25 25.66
N LYS A 293 9.14 1.90 25.64
CA LYS A 293 9.99 2.08 26.82
C LYS A 293 9.37 2.98 27.89
N ILE A 294 8.69 4.07 27.51
CA ILE A 294 8.21 5.12 28.42
C ILE A 294 6.82 4.80 29.00
N PHE A 295 5.91 4.25 28.19
CA PHE A 295 4.54 3.94 28.60
C PHE A 295 4.32 2.47 28.99
N HIS A 296 5.31 1.60 28.75
CA HIS A 296 5.24 0.16 29.03
C HIS A 296 4.06 -0.58 28.36
N VAL A 297 3.55 -0.03 27.26
CA VAL A 297 2.49 -0.59 26.42
C VAL A 297 2.89 -0.55 24.95
N GLN A 298 2.37 -1.49 24.15
CA GLN A 298 2.66 -1.61 22.73
C GLN A 298 2.29 -0.34 21.95
N ALA A 299 3.09 0.01 20.92
CA ALA A 299 2.88 1.23 20.15
C ALA A 299 1.57 1.20 19.33
N PRO A 300 0.65 2.16 19.51
CA PRO A 300 -0.70 2.10 18.95
C PRO A 300 -0.75 2.40 17.45
N LEU A 301 -1.01 1.36 16.65
CA LEU A 301 -1.09 1.46 15.18
C LEU A 301 -2.05 2.54 14.67
N ALA A 302 -3.13 2.84 15.40
CA ALA A 302 -4.10 3.89 15.04
C ALA A 302 -3.51 5.32 15.02
N ARG A 303 -2.42 5.56 15.76
CA ARG A 303 -1.67 6.83 15.81
C ARG A 303 -0.27 6.76 15.20
N MET A 304 0.13 5.61 14.66
CA MET A 304 1.41 5.45 13.98
C MET A 304 1.45 6.22 12.66
N LEU A 305 2.61 6.80 12.32
CA LEU A 305 2.83 7.43 11.03
C LEU A 305 2.76 6.37 9.91
N ARG A 306 2.06 6.65 8.81
CA ARG A 306 1.93 5.74 7.66
C ARG A 306 3.23 5.52 6.88
N ARG A 307 4.30 6.24 7.23
CA ARG A 307 5.63 6.24 6.61
C ARG A 307 6.67 6.44 7.72
N GLN A 308 7.69 5.59 7.71
CA GLN A 308 8.83 5.67 8.64
C GLN A 308 9.70 6.92 8.36
N ILE A 309 10.53 7.28 9.32
CA ILE A 309 11.62 8.28 9.17
C ILE A 309 12.92 7.53 9.46
N ASP A 310 13.86 7.51 8.52
CA ASP A 310 15.13 6.78 8.62
C ASP A 310 14.96 5.29 9.01
N HIS A 311 13.90 4.66 8.49
CA HIS A 311 13.41 3.30 8.82
C HIS A 311 12.84 3.12 10.23
N ALA A 312 12.83 4.15 11.08
CA ALA A 312 12.21 4.11 12.40
C ALA A 312 10.71 4.44 12.36
N GLU A 313 9.97 3.75 13.24
CA GLU A 313 8.52 3.89 13.43
C GLU A 313 8.23 5.02 14.42
N TYR A 314 7.20 5.82 14.16
CA TYR A 314 6.82 6.97 15.01
C TYR A 314 5.32 6.97 15.30
N ILE A 315 4.96 7.39 16.51
CA ILE A 315 3.60 7.45 17.06
C ILE A 315 3.26 8.90 17.37
N ALA A 316 2.11 9.39 16.91
CA ALA A 316 1.56 10.67 17.36
C ALA A 316 1.07 10.55 18.82
N LEU A 317 1.56 11.42 19.71
CA LEU A 317 1.23 11.38 21.14
C LEU A 317 -0.21 11.85 21.38
N SER A 318 -0.92 11.19 22.30
CA SER A 318 -2.24 11.61 22.76
C SER A 318 -2.15 12.70 23.84
N ARG A 319 -3.24 13.46 24.03
CA ARG A 319 -3.37 14.46 25.11
C ARG A 319 -3.03 13.85 26.49
N ASN A 320 -3.47 12.60 26.72
CA ASN A 320 -3.27 11.92 28.00
C ASN A 320 -1.82 11.50 28.23
N GLU A 321 -1.15 10.96 27.21
CA GLU A 321 0.28 10.64 27.23
C GLU A 321 1.16 11.86 27.52
N PHE A 322 0.89 12.97 26.83
CA PHE A 322 1.62 14.22 27.04
C PHE A 322 1.39 14.78 28.46
N ASN A 323 0.15 14.75 28.96
CA ASN A 323 -0.17 15.13 30.33
C ASN A 323 0.60 14.27 31.36
N GLN A 324 0.73 12.95 31.13
CA GLN A 324 1.50 12.05 31.99
C GLN A 324 3.00 12.39 31.97
N ILE A 325 3.60 12.59 30.79
CA ILE A 325 5.01 13.01 30.64
C ILE A 325 5.28 14.31 31.43
N VAL A 326 4.42 15.30 31.28
CA VAL A 326 4.55 16.62 31.95
C VAL A 326 4.36 16.49 33.46
N ALA A 327 3.33 15.78 33.93
CA ALA A 327 3.05 15.61 35.35
C ALA A 327 4.14 14.82 36.10
N GLN A 328 4.82 13.89 35.41
CA GLN A 328 5.98 13.16 35.94
C GLN A 328 7.30 13.94 35.83
N GLY A 329 7.33 15.08 35.12
CA GLY A 329 8.55 15.84 34.84
C GLY A 329 9.59 15.07 34.02
N ASN A 330 9.17 14.05 33.26
CA ASN A 330 10.05 13.03 32.67
C ASN A 330 10.92 13.61 31.53
N GLN A 331 12.14 14.02 31.87
CA GLN A 331 13.08 14.67 30.94
C GLN A 331 13.53 13.75 29.79
N GLU A 332 13.62 12.43 30.00
CA GLU A 332 13.95 11.49 28.92
C GLU A 332 12.80 11.44 27.90
N ALA A 333 11.56 11.39 28.37
CA ALA A 333 10.39 11.41 27.51
C ALA A 333 10.24 12.74 26.75
N ILE A 334 10.41 13.88 27.43
CA ILE A 334 10.40 15.22 26.81
C ILE A 334 11.52 15.32 25.74
N GLY A 335 12.73 14.86 26.05
CA GLY A 335 13.87 14.81 25.12
C GLY A 335 13.68 13.84 23.95
N SER A 336 12.72 12.91 24.05
CA SER A 336 12.38 11.93 23.01
C SER A 336 11.26 12.39 22.06
N ILE A 337 10.55 13.49 22.36
CA ILE A 337 9.53 14.07 21.48
C ILE A 337 10.17 14.60 20.19
N ARG A 338 9.54 14.33 19.05
CA ARG A 338 9.89 14.87 17.73
C ARG A 338 8.66 15.53 17.11
N LEU A 339 8.84 16.70 16.53
CA LEU A 339 7.80 17.38 15.75
C LEU A 339 7.88 16.89 14.30
N VAL A 340 6.78 16.42 13.73
CA VAL A 340 6.77 15.84 12.37
C VAL A 340 5.70 16.46 11.50
N ILE A 341 6.06 16.72 10.24
CA ILE A 341 5.17 17.15 9.15
C ILE A 341 5.28 16.21 7.95
N PRO A 342 4.24 16.10 7.11
CA PRO A 342 4.39 15.55 5.77
C PRO A 342 5.12 16.57 4.89
N GLN A 343 6.08 16.12 4.09
CA GLN A 343 6.64 16.91 3.00
C GLN A 343 6.41 16.17 1.67
N ILE A 344 5.91 16.88 0.65
CA ILE A 344 5.93 16.38 -0.73
C ILE A 344 7.31 16.71 -1.31
N ILE A 345 7.98 15.71 -1.87
CA ILE A 345 9.23 15.88 -2.62
C ILE A 345 9.12 15.24 -4.00
N MET A 346 9.86 15.75 -4.96
CA MET A 346 10.13 15.06 -6.22
C MET A 346 11.30 14.10 -6.00
N VAL A 347 11.17 12.87 -6.50
CA VAL A 347 12.22 11.84 -6.39
C VAL A 347 12.76 11.46 -7.77
N ASN A 348 13.92 10.78 -7.79
CA ASN A 348 14.54 10.30 -9.02
C ASN A 348 13.55 9.45 -9.83
N GLY A 349 13.35 9.81 -11.11
CA GLY A 349 12.25 9.31 -11.94
C GLY A 349 11.08 10.29 -12.13
N GLY A 350 11.14 11.49 -11.54
CA GLY A 350 10.25 12.61 -11.88
C GLY A 350 8.84 12.55 -11.28
N TYR A 351 8.57 11.59 -10.40
CA TYR A 351 7.31 11.48 -9.67
C TYR A 351 7.40 12.12 -8.27
N PHE A 352 6.25 12.39 -7.67
CA PHE A 352 6.14 12.98 -6.34
C PHE A 352 5.83 11.90 -5.29
N GLU A 353 6.58 11.93 -4.19
CA GLU A 353 6.33 11.12 -2.99
C GLU A 353 6.03 12.03 -1.79
N THR A 354 5.16 11.58 -0.90
CA THR A 354 5.06 12.17 0.46
C THR A 354 6.07 11.47 1.35
N GLN A 355 6.96 12.21 2.01
CA GLN A 355 7.82 11.70 3.08
C GLN A 355 7.45 12.38 4.42
N MET A 356 7.93 11.83 5.53
CA MET A 356 7.76 12.41 6.86
C MET A 356 9.06 13.12 7.25
N LYS A 357 8.96 14.34 7.78
CA LYS A 357 10.11 15.18 8.12
C LYS A 357 10.04 15.65 9.56
N ILE A 358 11.14 15.44 10.30
CA ILE A 358 11.32 16.03 11.62
C ILE A 358 11.58 17.54 11.46
N VAL A 359 10.76 18.35 12.11
CA VAL A 359 10.90 19.80 12.19
C VAL A 359 11.77 20.16 13.40
N ASN A 360 12.98 20.65 13.16
CA ASN A 360 13.86 21.11 14.23
C ASN A 360 13.48 22.53 14.67
N LEU A 361 12.75 22.64 15.79
CA LEU A 361 12.52 23.91 16.49
C LEU A 361 13.51 24.14 17.66
N GLY A 362 14.52 23.29 17.82
CA GLY A 362 15.30 23.15 19.05
C GLY A 362 14.65 22.15 20.03
N LYS A 363 15.31 21.84 21.15
CA LYS A 363 14.68 21.00 22.18
C LYS A 363 13.56 21.76 22.88
N ILE A 364 12.62 21.01 23.43
CA ILE A 364 11.66 21.53 24.41
C ILE A 364 12.43 21.87 25.69
N LYS A 365 12.43 23.14 26.07
CA LYS A 365 13.08 23.65 27.29
C LYS A 365 12.13 23.64 28.48
N ASP A 366 10.86 23.94 28.25
CA ASP A 366 9.84 24.16 29.27
C ASP A 366 8.43 24.07 28.65
N ILE A 367 7.45 23.63 29.45
CA ILE A 367 6.06 23.38 29.04
C ILE A 367 5.14 23.99 30.10
N LYS A 368 4.44 25.06 29.75
CA LYS A 368 3.53 25.77 30.68
C LYS A 368 2.06 25.52 30.33
N PRO A 369 1.17 25.22 31.28
CA PRO A 369 -0.27 25.22 31.02
C PRO A 369 -0.76 26.65 30.75
N ILE A 370 -1.67 26.83 29.80
CA ILE A 370 -2.39 28.08 29.57
C ILE A 370 -3.58 28.12 30.53
N ILE A 371 -3.44 28.84 31.64
CA ILE A 371 -4.53 29.02 32.61
C ILE A 371 -5.51 30.06 32.06
N ALA A 372 -6.62 29.59 31.48
CA ALA A 372 -7.69 30.44 30.99
C ALA A 372 -8.51 31.03 32.16
N LEU A 373 -8.42 32.34 32.37
CA LEU A 373 -9.24 33.09 33.31
C LEU A 373 -10.65 33.34 32.74
N SER A 374 -11.46 32.28 32.65
CA SER A 374 -12.85 32.34 32.16
C SER A 374 -13.80 31.54 33.06
N GLN A 375 -14.79 32.24 33.64
CA GLN A 375 -15.83 31.65 34.49
C GLN A 375 -16.90 30.94 33.64
N LEU A 376 -16.88 29.61 33.57
CA LEU A 376 -18.05 28.71 33.33
C LEU A 376 -17.55 27.24 33.33
N PRO A 377 -18.29 26.27 33.92
CA PRO A 377 -17.77 24.91 34.12
C PRO A 377 -18.13 23.93 32.99
N GLN A 378 -17.45 24.02 31.84
CA GLN A 378 -17.37 22.92 30.86
C GLN A 378 -15.97 22.83 30.24
N GLU A 379 -15.43 21.60 30.17
CA GLU A 379 -14.14 21.21 29.58
C GLU A 379 -12.88 21.98 30.05
N PRO A 380 -11.96 21.36 30.82
CA PRO A 380 -10.67 21.97 31.14
C PRO A 380 -9.81 22.07 29.87
N GLN A 381 -9.79 23.24 29.23
CA GLN A 381 -8.92 23.55 28.11
C GLN A 381 -7.46 23.70 28.57
N ASN A 382 -6.82 22.59 28.92
CA ASN A 382 -5.39 22.47 29.13
C ASN A 382 -4.66 22.56 27.79
N GLN A 383 -4.74 23.73 27.15
CA GLN A 383 -3.82 24.14 26.09
C GLN A 383 -2.45 24.35 26.75
N PHE A 384 -1.37 23.99 26.05
CA PHE A 384 -0.02 24.13 26.58
C PHE A 384 0.80 25.10 25.73
N THR A 385 1.74 25.76 26.38
CA THR A 385 2.70 26.68 25.78
C THR A 385 4.07 26.03 25.86
N VAL A 386 4.65 25.69 24.72
CA VAL A 386 5.98 25.06 24.63
C VAL A 386 7.03 26.12 24.33
N ASN A 387 8.04 26.18 25.19
CA ASN A 387 9.22 27.01 25.03
C ASN A 387 10.35 26.15 24.44
N PHE A 388 10.89 26.52 23.29
CA PHE A 388 12.01 25.84 22.67
C PHE A 388 13.34 26.57 22.95
N GLU A 389 14.46 25.85 22.89
CA GLU A 389 15.80 26.44 23.12
C GLU A 389 16.19 27.52 22.09
N ALA A 390 15.74 27.39 20.83
CA ALA A 390 16.25 28.16 19.68
C ALA A 390 15.15 28.79 18.80
N LYS A 391 13.90 28.78 19.25
CA LYS A 391 12.73 29.29 18.52
C LYS A 391 11.73 29.97 19.46
N PRO A 392 10.89 30.88 18.94
CA PRO A 392 9.82 31.49 19.74
C PRO A 392 8.88 30.42 20.31
N THR A 393 8.33 30.75 21.48
CA THR A 393 7.24 30.06 22.15
C THR A 393 6.06 29.77 21.21
N ALA A 394 5.53 28.54 21.25
CA ALA A 394 4.39 28.13 20.42
C ALA A 394 3.32 27.39 21.25
N SER A 395 2.07 27.45 20.78
CA SER A 395 0.93 26.81 21.44
C SER A 395 0.71 25.39 20.94
N LEU A 396 0.43 24.47 21.86
CA LEU A 396 -0.10 23.14 21.56
C LEU A 396 -1.63 23.18 21.57
N LYS A 397 -2.19 22.62 20.51
CA LYS A 397 -3.61 22.31 20.37
C LYS A 397 -3.77 20.80 20.17
N THR A 398 -5.00 20.30 20.32
CA THR A 398 -5.32 18.90 20.04
C THR A 398 -6.36 18.74 18.95
N THR A 399 -6.37 17.56 18.32
CA THR A 399 -7.36 17.20 17.30
C THR A 399 -7.59 15.69 17.29
N ASN A 400 -8.84 15.28 17.07
CA ASN A 400 -9.26 13.91 16.77
C ASN A 400 -9.67 13.72 15.30
N GLN A 401 -9.48 14.74 14.45
CA GLN A 401 -9.89 14.73 13.05
C GLN A 401 -9.09 13.73 12.20
N PHE A 402 -9.62 13.40 11.03
CA PHE A 402 -8.95 12.47 10.12
C PHE A 402 -7.71 13.09 9.47
N ILE A 403 -6.53 12.62 9.85
CA ILE A 403 -5.25 13.05 9.28
C ILE A 403 -4.73 11.96 8.33
N ARG A 404 -4.50 12.32 7.06
CA ARG A 404 -4.25 11.37 5.95
C ARG A 404 -3.01 10.49 6.12
N TRP A 405 -2.04 10.94 6.91
CA TRP A 405 -0.73 10.32 7.07
C TRP A 405 -0.55 9.58 8.41
N LEU A 406 -1.62 9.44 9.20
CA LEU A 406 -1.67 8.64 10.43
C LEU A 406 -2.55 7.38 10.27
N GLY A 407 -2.31 6.41 11.15
CA GLY A 407 -3.16 5.24 11.37
C GLY A 407 -2.97 4.11 10.37
N LEU A 408 -2.54 2.94 10.84
CA LEU A 408 -2.36 1.69 10.10
C LEU A 408 -3.46 0.67 10.39
#